data_AF-A0AAD6K9K4-F1
#
_entry.id   AF-A0AAD6K9K4-F1
#
_cell.length_a   1.000
_cell.length_b   1.000
_cell.length_c   1.000
_cell.angle_alpha   90.00
_cell.angle_beta   90.00
_cell.angle_gamma   90.00
#
_symmetry.space_group_name_H-M   'P 1'
#
loop_
_entity.id
_entity.type
_entity.pdbx_description
1 polymer ?
#
loop_
_entity_poly.entity_id
_entity_poly.type
_entity_poly.pdbx_seq_one_letter_code
_entity_poly.pdbx_strand_id
1 'polypeptide(L)'
;MDPNPKTHPILSYVMARLPSLGPKPPDPSFDIEQPPQPPPQQQPPPQQQPPPLPQLTDPALLSTMRRAVGDVAQTRSVLQTLGPRPDHETVDTAKLKISEIESNLSKELEDLVLSPRPSDIDRLEWRAHLAEKEKKIREEAEKERGFYKMVLQLDEMHEEYEKLLKEAEEKLVKIYDKAERGAEKEEEVVVEEEGGERGGRGSFDRGKRGGKSGFVESETQNFT
;
A
#
# COMPACT_ATOMS: atom_id res chain seq x y z
N MET A 1 7.82 11.77 5.30
CA MET A 1 7.80 10.59 6.19
C MET A 1 9.02 9.76 5.87
N ASP A 2 10.02 9.81 6.74
CA ASP A 2 11.25 9.02 6.59
C ASP A 2 11.33 8.02 7.74
N PRO A 3 11.79 6.78 7.47
CA PRO A 3 11.99 5.79 8.53
C PRO A 3 12.89 6.38 9.61
N ASN A 4 12.36 6.48 10.83
CA ASN A 4 13.09 7.03 11.96
C ASN A 4 14.32 6.12 12.25
N PRO A 5 15.55 6.65 12.19
CA PRO A 5 16.76 5.85 12.36
C PRO A 5 16.90 5.23 13.76
N LYS A 6 16.14 5.70 14.76
CA LYS A 6 16.11 5.09 16.10
C LYS A 6 15.25 3.83 16.18
N THR A 7 14.18 3.77 15.39
CA THR A 7 13.23 2.64 15.40
C THR A 7 13.46 1.68 14.23
N HIS A 8 13.95 2.18 13.10
CA HIS A 8 14.21 1.42 11.88
C HIS A 8 15.63 1.73 11.34
N PRO A 9 16.69 1.36 12.09
CA PRO A 9 18.06 1.73 11.75
C PRO A 9 18.53 1.15 10.41
N ILE A 10 18.25 -0.12 10.12
CA ILE A 10 18.72 -0.77 8.88
C ILE A 10 17.93 -0.23 7.69
N LEU A 11 16.61 -0.11 7.83
CA LEU A 11 15.74 0.44 6.80
C LEU A 11 16.10 1.88 6.48
N SER A 12 16.33 2.72 7.49
CA SER A 12 16.73 4.12 7.31
C SER A 12 18.05 4.22 6.53
N TYR A 13 19.03 3.39 6.87
CA TYR A 13 20.30 3.32 6.15
C TYR A 13 20.14 2.87 4.69
N VAL A 14 19.35 1.82 4.44
CA VAL A 14 19.13 1.27 3.09
C VAL A 14 18.37 2.28 2.23
N MET A 15 17.34 2.92 2.77
CA MET A 15 16.55 3.93 2.07
C MET A 15 17.36 5.18 1.73
N ALA A 16 18.24 5.63 2.62
CA ALA A 16 19.15 6.75 2.36
C ALA A 16 20.13 6.49 1.18
N ARG A 17 20.30 5.23 0.80
CA ARG A 17 21.17 4.78 -0.29
C ARG A 17 20.41 4.36 -1.54
N LEU A 18 19.09 4.47 -1.59
CA LEU A 18 18.34 4.26 -2.83
C LEU A 18 18.73 5.36 -3.83
N PRO A 19 18.84 5.05 -5.13
CA PRO A 19 19.03 6.08 -6.14
C PRO A 19 17.86 7.06 -6.02
N SER A 20 18.16 8.28 -5.58
CA SER A 20 17.17 9.35 -5.55
C SER A 20 16.74 9.61 -6.99
N LEU A 21 15.49 9.31 -7.32
CA LEU A 21 14.88 9.60 -8.62
C LEU A 21 14.59 11.12 -8.78
N GLY A 22 15.35 11.98 -8.10
CA GLY A 22 15.33 13.42 -8.31
C GLY A 22 16.18 13.82 -9.53
N PRO A 23 15.90 14.98 -10.16
CA PRO A 23 16.63 15.44 -11.33
C PRO A 23 18.13 15.50 -11.02
N LYS A 24 18.91 14.73 -11.76
CA LYS A 24 20.38 14.77 -11.73
C LYS A 24 20.80 16.22 -12.02
N PRO A 25 21.66 16.86 -11.19
CA PRO A 25 22.22 18.15 -11.55
C PRO A 25 22.94 18.00 -12.89
N PRO A 26 22.70 18.92 -13.85
CA PRO A 26 23.37 18.86 -15.14
C PRO A 26 24.88 18.98 -14.94
N ASP A 27 25.63 18.15 -15.66
CA ASP A 27 27.08 18.25 -15.79
C ASP A 27 27.46 19.70 -16.13
N PRO A 28 28.49 20.30 -15.50
CA PRO A 28 28.92 21.65 -15.81
C PRO A 28 29.69 21.65 -17.13
N SER A 29 28.96 21.71 -18.25
CA SER A 29 29.54 22.17 -19.51
C SER A 29 29.76 23.67 -19.40
N PHE A 30 31.03 24.05 -19.23
CA PHE A 30 31.57 25.40 -19.19
C PHE A 30 30.79 26.41 -20.02
N ASP A 31 30.16 27.37 -19.34
CA ASP A 31 29.68 28.61 -19.93
C ASP A 31 30.56 29.76 -19.43
N ILE A 32 31.07 30.56 -20.38
CA ILE A 32 32.25 31.40 -20.23
C ILE A 32 31.89 32.87 -20.00
N GLU A 33 30.82 33.18 -19.25
CA GLU A 33 30.46 34.60 -19.00
C GLU A 33 29.83 34.90 -17.63
N GLN A 34 29.99 34.02 -16.64
CA GLN A 34 29.40 34.23 -15.31
C GLN A 34 30.38 34.93 -14.33
N PRO A 35 30.04 36.10 -13.75
CA PRO A 35 30.88 36.75 -12.73
C PRO A 35 30.93 35.90 -11.44
N PRO A 36 32.00 36.03 -10.62
CA PRO A 36 32.31 35.09 -9.56
C PRO A 36 31.17 35.00 -8.53
N GLN A 37 30.58 33.81 -8.42
CA GLN A 37 29.60 33.51 -7.39
C GLN A 37 30.30 33.38 -6.03
N PRO A 38 29.69 33.88 -4.93
CA PRO A 38 30.22 33.69 -3.58
C PRO A 38 30.30 32.19 -3.24
N PRO A 39 31.21 31.78 -2.33
CA PRO A 39 31.49 30.38 -2.04
C PRO A 39 30.21 29.62 -1.65
N PRO A 40 30.11 28.32 -1.97
CA PRO A 40 28.92 27.52 -1.69
C PRO A 40 28.65 27.51 -0.19
N GLN A 41 27.70 28.33 0.23
CA GLN A 41 27.13 28.24 1.56
C GLN A 41 26.27 26.99 1.63
N GLN A 42 26.67 26.12 2.55
CA GLN A 42 25.84 25.14 3.24
C GLN A 42 25.52 23.90 2.41
N GLN A 43 26.41 22.91 2.57
CA GLN A 43 25.99 21.54 2.73
C GLN A 43 24.67 21.49 3.53
N PRO A 44 23.66 20.72 3.12
CA PRO A 44 22.52 20.48 3.99
C PRO A 44 23.06 20.00 5.35
N PRO A 45 22.43 20.40 6.48
CA PRO A 45 22.89 20.00 7.81
C PRO A 45 23.12 18.49 7.83
N PRO A 46 24.07 17.97 8.64
CA PRO A 46 24.35 16.55 8.70
C PRO A 46 23.04 15.83 9.06
N GLN A 47 22.34 15.35 8.04
CA GLN A 47 21.29 14.37 8.22
C GLN A 47 22.01 13.25 8.92
N GLN A 48 21.59 12.98 10.15
CA GLN A 48 22.18 12.01 11.07
C GLN A 48 22.44 10.74 10.26
N GLN A 49 23.66 10.60 9.74
CA GLN A 49 24.00 9.41 8.97
C GLN A 49 23.85 8.29 9.99
N PRO A 50 22.95 7.32 9.74
CA PRO A 50 22.78 6.22 10.67
C PRO A 50 24.16 5.61 10.93
N PRO A 51 24.45 5.26 12.20
CA PRO A 51 25.78 4.77 12.59
C PRO A 51 26.22 3.68 11.61
N PRO A 52 27.50 3.67 11.19
CA PRO A 52 27.96 2.76 10.17
C PRO A 52 27.73 1.32 10.62
N LEU A 53 26.79 0.64 9.96
CA LEU A 53 26.55 -0.79 10.12
C LEU A 53 27.62 -1.51 9.28
N PRO A 54 28.62 -2.16 9.91
CA PRO A 54 29.86 -2.54 9.25
C PRO A 54 29.64 -3.45 8.03
N GLN A 55 28.68 -4.37 8.07
CA GLN A 55 28.42 -5.29 6.96
C GLN A 55 27.52 -4.71 5.86
N LEU A 56 26.79 -3.62 6.12
CA LEU A 56 26.01 -2.91 5.11
C LEU A 56 26.87 -2.06 4.15
N THR A 57 28.17 -2.29 4.13
CA THR A 57 29.12 -1.73 3.17
C THR A 57 29.28 -2.64 1.94
N ASP A 58 28.91 -3.93 2.03
CA ASP A 58 28.93 -4.85 0.89
C ASP A 58 27.87 -4.46 -0.17
N PRO A 59 28.29 -4.16 -1.42
CA PRO A 59 27.37 -3.80 -2.49
C PRO A 59 26.37 -4.92 -2.87
N ALA A 60 26.72 -6.19 -2.70
CA ALA A 60 25.82 -7.31 -3.01
C ALA A 60 24.70 -7.44 -1.98
N LEU A 61 25.05 -7.41 -0.69
CA LEU A 61 24.08 -7.34 0.41
C LEU A 61 23.16 -6.12 0.29
N LEU A 62 23.74 -4.94 0.04
CA LEU A 62 22.98 -3.70 -0.10
C LEU A 62 21.99 -3.76 -1.28
N SER A 63 22.37 -4.36 -2.41
CA SER A 63 21.47 -4.54 -3.55
C SER A 63 20.30 -5.48 -3.23
N THR A 64 20.57 -6.55 -2.47
CA THR A 64 19.53 -7.46 -1.99
C THR A 64 18.56 -6.76 -1.04
N MET A 65 19.08 -5.98 -0.09
CA MET A 65 18.28 -5.20 0.85
C MET A 65 17.46 -4.11 0.16
N ARG A 66 18.05 -3.37 -0.79
CA ARG A 66 17.32 -2.38 -1.61
C ARG A 66 16.15 -3.00 -2.35
N ARG A 67 16.33 -4.20 -2.93
CA ARG A 67 15.24 -4.93 -3.60
C ARG A 67 14.16 -5.34 -2.62
N ALA A 68 14.54 -5.72 -1.39
CA ALA A 68 13.61 -6.16 -0.35
C ALA A 68 12.73 -5.02 0.22
N VAL A 69 13.08 -3.76 -0.03
CA VAL A 69 12.35 -2.55 0.44
C VAL A 69 11.80 -1.69 -0.70
N GLY A 70 11.76 -2.21 -1.93
CA GLY A 70 11.27 -1.46 -3.08
C GLY A 70 9.81 -1.02 -2.94
N ASP A 71 8.99 -1.86 -2.31
CA ASP A 71 7.61 -1.58 -1.91
C ASP A 71 7.51 -0.40 -0.92
N VAL A 72 8.36 -0.35 0.10
CA VAL A 72 8.44 0.77 1.05
C VAL A 72 8.70 2.08 0.32
N ALA A 73 9.68 2.10 -0.59
CA ALA A 73 10.04 3.30 -1.35
C ALA A 73 8.91 3.76 -2.27
N GLN A 74 8.22 2.81 -2.92
CA GLN A 74 7.07 3.10 -3.78
C GLN A 74 5.90 3.68 -2.97
N THR A 75 5.50 3.04 -1.88
CA THR A 75 4.40 3.51 -1.01
C THR A 75 4.73 4.87 -0.41
N ARG A 76 5.98 5.11 0.00
CA ARG A 76 6.45 6.43 0.44
C ARG A 76 6.23 7.49 -0.64
N SER A 77 6.58 7.19 -1.89
CA SER A 77 6.39 8.12 -3.00
C SER A 77 4.92 8.46 -3.21
N VAL A 78 4.02 7.47 -3.13
CA VAL A 78 2.57 7.70 -3.25
C VAL A 78 2.07 8.57 -2.10
N LEU A 79 2.39 8.23 -0.85
CA LEU A 79 1.98 9.01 0.32
C LEU A 79 2.52 10.45 0.29
N GLN A 80 3.73 10.67 -0.25
CA GLN A 80 4.26 12.02 -0.45
C GLN A 80 3.41 12.86 -1.41
N THR A 81 2.78 12.24 -2.41
CA THR A 81 1.86 12.95 -3.32
C THR A 81 0.49 13.21 -2.70
N LEU A 82 0.04 12.33 -1.79
CA LEU A 82 -1.25 12.45 -1.13
C LEU A 82 -1.23 13.44 0.06
N GLY A 83 -0.06 13.63 0.67
CA GLY A 83 0.16 14.63 1.71
C GLY A 83 0.42 14.04 3.10
N PRO A 84 0.50 14.91 4.13
CA PRO A 84 0.77 14.48 5.49
C PRO A 84 -0.36 13.63 6.07
N ARG A 85 -0.05 12.84 7.10
CA ARG A 85 -1.04 12.09 7.86
C ARG A 85 -2.02 13.07 8.54
N PRO A 86 -3.34 12.87 8.43
CA PRO A 86 -4.31 13.62 9.22
C PRO A 86 -4.07 13.44 10.72
N ASP A 87 -4.31 14.47 11.51
CA ASP A 87 -4.30 14.34 12.97
C ASP A 87 -5.60 13.66 13.47
N HIS A 88 -5.57 13.17 14.71
CA HIS A 88 -6.70 12.46 15.30
C HIS A 88 -7.98 13.30 15.42
N GLU A 89 -7.89 14.62 15.66
CA GLU A 89 -9.06 15.49 15.75
C GLU A 89 -9.74 15.62 14.37
N THR A 90 -8.92 15.75 13.32
CA THR A 90 -9.40 15.76 11.93
C THR A 90 -10.09 14.45 11.57
N VAL A 91 -9.52 13.31 11.98
CA VAL A 91 -10.11 11.97 11.77
C VAL A 91 -11.44 11.83 12.50
N ASP A 92 -11.53 12.25 13.76
CA ASP A 92 -12.76 12.14 14.55
C ASP A 92 -13.85 13.10 14.07
N THR A 93 -13.45 14.30 13.62
CA THR A 93 -14.35 15.24 12.93
C THR A 93 -14.90 14.62 11.65
N ALA A 94 -14.06 13.96 10.85
CA ALA A 94 -14.50 13.29 9.63
C ALA A 94 -15.51 12.17 9.93
N LYS A 95 -15.27 11.35 10.96
CA LYS A 95 -16.25 10.32 11.40
C LYS A 95 -17.57 10.95 11.83
N LEU A 96 -17.52 12.01 12.64
CA LEU A 96 -18.70 12.73 13.09
C LEU A 96 -19.50 13.28 11.90
N LYS A 97 -18.81 13.88 10.92
CA LYS A 97 -19.44 14.41 9.71
C LYS A 97 -20.08 13.33 8.86
N ILE A 98 -19.45 12.17 8.71
CA ILE A 98 -20.07 11.02 8.02
C ILE A 98 -21.37 10.62 8.72
N SER A 99 -21.37 10.49 10.05
CA SER A 99 -22.59 10.14 10.80
C SER A 99 -23.67 11.22 10.71
N GLU A 100 -23.29 12.50 10.72
CA GLU A 100 -24.23 13.63 10.51
C GLU A 100 -24.89 13.55 9.13
N ILE A 101 -24.10 13.32 8.06
CA ILE A 101 -24.60 13.17 6.69
C ILE A 101 -25.55 11.98 6.59
N GLU A 102 -25.20 10.84 7.19
CA GLU A 102 -26.05 9.64 7.18
C GLU A 102 -27.38 9.86 7.92
N SER A 103 -27.36 10.59 9.05
CA SER A 103 -28.58 10.97 9.76
C SER A 103 -29.45 11.92 8.93
N ASN A 104 -28.85 12.92 8.27
CA ASN A 104 -29.57 13.87 7.44
C ASN A 104 -30.18 13.17 6.22
N LEU A 105 -29.40 12.31 5.55
CA LEU A 105 -29.87 11.48 4.45
C LEU A 105 -31.09 10.64 4.85
N SER A 106 -31.03 9.98 6.02
CA SER A 106 -32.16 9.20 6.52
C SER A 106 -33.41 10.04 6.69
N LYS A 107 -33.27 11.24 7.27
CA LYS A 107 -34.39 12.16 7.50
C LYS A 107 -35.00 12.66 6.20
N GLU A 108 -34.18 13.09 5.24
CA GLU A 108 -34.67 13.58 3.95
C GLU A 108 -35.38 12.50 3.13
N LEU A 109 -34.89 11.26 3.20
CA LEU A 109 -35.54 10.12 2.56
C LEU A 109 -36.88 9.78 3.23
N GLU A 110 -36.98 9.86 4.55
CA GLU A 110 -38.23 9.69 5.28
C GLU A 110 -39.26 10.76 4.87
N ASP A 111 -38.86 12.04 4.88
CA ASP A 111 -39.71 13.16 4.46
C ASP A 111 -40.20 13.01 3.01
N LEU A 112 -39.33 12.51 2.12
CA LEU A 112 -39.67 12.25 0.72
C LEU A 112 -40.73 11.14 0.58
N VAL A 113 -40.60 10.05 1.35
CA VAL A 113 -41.55 8.91 1.33
C VAL A 113 -42.90 9.31 1.91
N LEU A 114 -42.93 10.18 2.92
CA LEU A 114 -44.16 10.67 3.56
C LEU A 114 -44.87 11.77 2.75
N SER A 115 -44.21 12.33 1.73
CA SER A 115 -44.77 13.41 0.92
C SER A 115 -46.02 12.98 0.14
N PRO A 116 -47.18 13.64 0.35
CA PRO A 116 -48.42 13.27 -0.33
C PRO A 116 -48.33 13.60 -1.83
N ARG A 117 -48.96 12.76 -2.66
CA ARG A 117 -49.10 13.02 -4.10
C ARG A 117 -50.02 14.23 -4.33
N PRO A 118 -49.60 15.25 -5.09
CA PRO A 118 -50.49 16.34 -5.52
C PRO A 118 -51.64 15.85 -6.41
N SER A 119 -52.82 16.46 -6.29
CA SER A 119 -54.01 16.08 -7.06
C SER A 119 -53.84 16.22 -8.58
N ASP A 120 -52.98 17.15 -9.00
CA ASP A 120 -52.88 17.62 -10.38
C ASP A 120 -51.84 16.84 -11.20
N ILE A 121 -51.14 15.87 -10.58
CA ILE A 121 -50.04 15.10 -11.18
C ILE A 121 -50.45 13.62 -11.27
N ASP A 122 -50.20 12.98 -12.41
CA ASP A 122 -50.46 11.56 -12.56
C ASP A 122 -49.64 10.70 -11.57
N ARG A 123 -50.15 9.52 -11.22
CA ARG A 123 -49.46 8.63 -10.28
C ARG A 123 -48.10 8.16 -10.78
N LEU A 124 -47.96 7.89 -12.08
CA LEU A 124 -46.70 7.41 -12.66
C LEU A 124 -45.67 8.54 -12.69
N GLU A 125 -46.10 9.74 -13.07
CA GLU A 125 -45.26 10.95 -13.05
C GLU A 125 -44.80 11.27 -11.63
N TRP A 126 -45.68 11.18 -10.63
CA TRP A 126 -45.32 11.39 -9.23
C TRP A 126 -44.27 10.40 -8.75
N ARG A 127 -44.39 9.11 -9.11
CA ARG A 127 -43.39 8.09 -8.76
C ARG A 127 -42.05 8.35 -9.42
N ALA A 128 -42.04 8.71 -10.70
CA ALA A 128 -40.81 9.06 -11.41
C ALA A 128 -40.13 10.28 -10.76
N HIS A 129 -40.91 11.29 -10.39
CA HIS A 129 -40.41 12.48 -9.70
C HIS A 129 -39.84 12.17 -8.31
N LEU A 130 -40.50 11.31 -7.52
CA LEU A 130 -39.96 10.85 -6.23
C LEU A 130 -38.64 10.10 -6.42
N ALA A 131 -38.57 9.16 -7.38
CA ALA A 131 -37.36 8.40 -7.65
C ALA A 131 -36.18 9.30 -8.07
N GLU A 132 -36.43 10.33 -8.88
CA GLU A 132 -35.39 11.29 -9.29
C GLU A 132 -34.91 12.13 -8.10
N LYS A 133 -35.83 12.61 -7.25
CA LYS A 133 -35.46 13.32 -6.02
C LYS A 133 -34.66 12.44 -5.06
N GLU A 134 -35.10 11.21 -4.86
CA GLU A 134 -34.45 10.23 -3.99
C GLU A 134 -33.02 9.94 -4.46
N LYS A 135 -32.86 9.74 -5.77
CA LYS A 135 -31.56 9.56 -6.41
C LYS A 135 -30.66 10.77 -6.18
N LYS A 136 -31.17 11.98 -6.42
CA LYS A 136 -30.41 13.22 -6.24
C LYS A 136 -29.96 13.40 -4.79
N ILE A 137 -30.85 13.17 -3.81
CA ILE A 137 -30.54 13.23 -2.38
C ILE A 137 -29.40 12.25 -2.04
N ARG A 138 -29.47 11.00 -2.52
CA ARG A 138 -28.40 10.03 -2.29
C ARG A 138 -27.08 10.40 -2.95
N GLU A 139 -27.11 10.92 -4.17
CA GLU A 139 -25.91 11.36 -4.90
C GLU A 139 -25.23 12.54 -4.20
N GLU A 140 -26.01 13.51 -3.71
CA GLU A 140 -25.49 14.66 -2.95
C GLU A 140 -24.87 14.22 -1.63
N ALA A 141 -25.57 13.38 -0.86
CA ALA A 141 -25.05 12.83 0.39
C ALA A 141 -23.78 11.98 0.15
N GLU A 142 -23.72 11.17 -0.91
CA GLU A 142 -22.51 10.38 -1.21
C GLU A 142 -21.33 11.27 -1.61
N LYS A 143 -21.59 12.31 -2.40
CA LYS A 143 -20.55 13.27 -2.79
C LYS A 143 -19.97 13.96 -1.56
N GLU A 144 -20.82 14.43 -0.65
CA GLU A 144 -20.38 15.07 0.59
C GLU A 144 -19.62 14.08 1.49
N ARG A 145 -20.19 12.88 1.69
CA ARG A 145 -19.58 11.80 2.48
C ARG A 145 -18.23 11.36 1.91
N GLY A 146 -18.08 11.39 0.59
CA GLY A 146 -16.87 11.03 -0.13
C GLY A 146 -15.65 11.85 0.30
N PHE A 147 -15.81 13.14 0.59
CA PHE A 147 -14.69 13.98 1.05
C PHE A 147 -14.12 13.53 2.39
N TYR A 148 -14.98 13.21 3.35
CA TYR A 148 -14.57 12.73 4.66
C TYR A 148 -14.04 11.30 4.61
N LYS A 149 -14.60 10.45 3.73
CA LYS A 149 -14.04 9.12 3.47
C LYS A 149 -12.59 9.18 2.97
N MET A 150 -12.25 10.14 2.11
CA MET A 150 -10.86 10.31 1.65
C MET A 150 -9.89 10.65 2.79
N VAL A 151 -10.34 11.41 3.80
CA VAL A 151 -9.53 11.69 5.00
C VAL A 151 -9.24 10.41 5.77
N LEU A 152 -10.26 9.58 5.99
CA LEU A 152 -10.10 8.30 6.69
C LEU A 152 -9.21 7.34 5.91
N GLN A 153 -9.36 7.27 4.59
CA GLN A 153 -8.51 6.45 3.73
C GLN A 153 -7.04 6.90 3.77
N LEU A 154 -6.79 8.21 3.79
CA LEU A 154 -5.43 8.72 3.89
C LEU A 154 -4.79 8.31 5.23
N ASP A 155 -5.51 8.46 6.35
CA ASP A 155 -5.03 8.01 7.66
C ASP A 155 -4.73 6.50 7.65
N GLU A 156 -5.64 5.68 7.14
CA GLU A 156 -5.46 4.23 6.99
C GLU A 156 -4.21 3.88 6.17
N MET A 157 -3.99 4.53 5.02
CA MET A 157 -2.78 4.31 4.21
C MET A 157 -1.50 4.66 4.96
N HIS A 158 -1.51 5.70 5.81
CA HIS A 158 -0.35 6.03 6.65
C HIS A 158 -0.15 4.97 7.75
N GLU A 159 -1.22 4.44 8.34
CA GLU A 159 -1.12 3.33 9.31
C GLU A 159 -0.59 2.05 8.68
N GLU A 160 -1.05 1.70 7.49
CA GLU A 160 -0.54 0.55 6.73
C GLU A 160 0.94 0.74 6.38
N TYR A 161 1.35 1.95 6.01
CA TYR A 161 2.76 2.25 5.78
C TYR A 161 3.60 2.11 7.05
N GLU A 162 3.10 2.54 8.22
CA GLU A 162 3.79 2.30 9.50
C GLU A 162 3.97 0.81 9.81
N LYS A 163 2.99 -0.04 9.48
CA LYS A 163 3.12 -1.51 9.60
C LYS A 163 4.16 -2.04 8.61
N LEU A 164 4.11 -1.59 7.36
CA LEU A 164 5.08 -1.96 6.32
C LEU A 164 6.52 -1.59 6.72
N LEU A 165 6.74 -0.44 7.37
CA LEU A 165 8.06 -0.07 7.88
C LEU A 165 8.60 -1.07 8.92
N LYS A 166 7.74 -1.54 9.84
CA LYS A 166 8.12 -2.52 10.86
C LYS A 166 8.48 -3.87 10.22
N GLU A 167 7.64 -4.35 9.31
CA GLU A 167 7.85 -5.61 8.60
C GLU A 167 9.12 -5.57 7.73
N ALA A 168 9.37 -4.44 7.07
CA ALA A 168 10.58 -4.22 6.28
C ALA A 168 11.83 -4.24 7.17
N GLU A 169 11.82 -3.56 8.31
CA GLU A 169 12.94 -3.61 9.26
C GLU A 169 13.20 -5.04 9.74
N GLU A 170 12.17 -5.77 10.16
CA GLU A 170 12.32 -7.18 10.58
C GLU A 170 12.90 -8.07 9.47
N LYS A 171 12.47 -7.85 8.22
CA LYS A 171 13.00 -8.55 7.04
C LYS A 171 14.46 -8.20 6.80
N LEU A 172 14.84 -6.94 6.94
CA LEU A 172 16.22 -6.47 6.79
C LEU A 172 17.13 -7.00 7.89
N VAL A 173 16.69 -7.01 9.15
CA VAL A 173 17.42 -7.61 10.28
C VAL A 173 17.71 -9.09 9.98
N LYS A 174 16.72 -9.86 9.50
CA LYS A 174 16.92 -11.26 9.11
C LYS A 174 17.96 -11.43 7.99
N ILE A 175 18.03 -10.50 7.04
CA ILE A 175 19.03 -10.54 5.95
C ILE A 175 20.41 -10.16 6.50
N TYR A 176 20.49 -9.12 7.33
CA TYR A 176 21.71 -8.66 7.97
C TYR A 176 22.33 -9.75 8.84
N ASP A 177 21.56 -10.35 9.75
CA ASP A 177 22.07 -11.38 10.65
C ASP A 177 22.54 -12.64 9.90
N LYS A 178 21.91 -12.96 8.76
CA LYS A 178 22.34 -14.09 7.91
C LYS A 178 23.67 -13.81 7.24
N ALA A 179 23.91 -12.57 6.81
CA ALA A 179 25.22 -12.15 6.30
C ALA A 179 26.26 -12.19 7.42
N GLU A 180 25.91 -11.74 8.63
CA GLU A 180 26.80 -11.74 9.78
C GLU A 180 27.20 -13.15 10.23
N ARG A 181 26.24 -14.08 10.30
CA ARG A 181 26.53 -15.49 10.60
C ARG A 181 27.14 -16.27 9.43
N GLY A 182 26.95 -15.79 8.20
CA GLY A 182 27.52 -16.38 6.98
C GLY A 182 28.98 -16.02 6.75
N ALA A 183 29.45 -14.90 7.31
CA ALA A 183 30.87 -14.50 7.30
C ALA A 183 31.76 -15.35 8.24
N GLU A 184 31.17 -16.17 9.12
CA GLU A 184 31.89 -17.03 10.07
C GLU A 184 31.95 -18.51 9.65
N LYS A 185 31.51 -18.88 8.44
CA LYS A 185 31.59 -20.28 7.96
C LYS A 185 32.08 -20.38 6.52
N GLU A 186 33.35 -20.05 6.35
CA GLU A 186 34.21 -20.72 5.38
C GLU A 186 35.26 -21.52 6.16
N GLU A 187 34.83 -22.55 6.90
CA GLU A 187 35.69 -23.71 7.15
C GLU A 187 35.18 -24.90 6.34
N GLU A 188 35.98 -25.19 5.33
CA GLU A 188 36.12 -26.45 4.62
C GLU A 188 36.05 -27.64 5.58
N VAL A 189 35.07 -28.54 5.40
CA VAL A 189 35.30 -29.96 5.71
C VAL A 189 34.84 -30.80 4.53
N VAL A 190 35.87 -31.43 3.96
CA VAL A 190 35.95 -32.38 2.88
C VAL A 190 35.11 -33.64 3.17
N VAL A 191 34.44 -34.09 2.11
CA VAL A 191 34.07 -35.46 1.70
C VAL A 191 34.42 -36.60 2.66
N GLU A 192 33.41 -37.41 3.02
CA GLU A 192 33.54 -38.88 3.01
C GLU A 192 32.31 -39.51 2.33
N GLU A 193 32.59 -40.20 1.21
CA GLU A 193 31.78 -41.26 0.65
C GLU A 193 32.07 -42.56 1.42
N GLU A 194 31.02 -43.28 1.85
CA GLU A 194 30.86 -44.75 1.79
C GLU A 194 29.45 -45.05 2.35
N GLY A 195 28.55 -45.74 1.66
CA GLY A 195 28.65 -47.15 1.29
C GLY A 195 27.69 -47.95 2.18
N GLY A 196 26.52 -48.36 1.67
CA GLY A 196 25.53 -49.07 2.50
C GLY A 196 24.25 -49.51 1.77
N GLU A 197 24.33 -50.72 1.22
CA GLU A 197 23.38 -51.42 0.36
C GLU A 197 22.06 -51.88 1.06
N ARG A 198 21.04 -52.14 0.22
CA ARG A 198 19.89 -53.08 0.37
C ARG A 198 18.56 -52.62 0.98
N GLY A 199 17.55 -52.59 0.09
CA GLY A 199 16.55 -53.66 0.08
C GLY A 199 15.11 -53.23 0.34
N GLY A 200 14.25 -53.30 -0.68
CA GLY A 200 12.79 -53.19 -0.50
C GLY A 200 12.01 -53.16 -1.81
N ARG A 201 11.61 -54.34 -2.30
CA ARG A 201 10.80 -54.56 -3.50
C ARG A 201 9.30 -54.28 -3.26
N GLY A 202 8.58 -53.96 -4.34
CA GLY A 202 7.15 -54.24 -4.53
C GLY A 202 6.32 -52.96 -4.71
N SER A 203 5.91 -52.52 -5.90
CA SER A 203 4.97 -53.12 -6.88
C SER A 203 3.48 -52.99 -6.48
N PHE A 204 2.66 -52.68 -7.50
CA PHE A 204 1.18 -52.58 -7.58
C PHE A 204 0.55 -51.21 -7.32
N ASP A 205 -0.50 -50.75 -8.01
CA ASP A 205 -1.10 -51.00 -9.33
C ASP A 205 -2.25 -49.96 -9.46
N ARG A 206 -2.39 -49.35 -10.64
CA ARG A 206 -3.64 -49.06 -11.37
C ARG A 206 -4.89 -48.40 -10.71
N GLY A 207 -5.41 -47.41 -11.45
CA GLY A 207 -6.86 -47.18 -11.68
C GLY A 207 -7.30 -45.73 -11.45
N LYS A 208 -7.48 -44.85 -12.45
CA LYS A 208 -8.43 -44.79 -13.59
C LYS A 208 -9.91 -44.66 -13.18
N ARG A 209 -10.50 -43.49 -13.47
CA ARG A 209 -11.90 -43.13 -13.86
C ARG A 209 -12.24 -41.75 -13.27
N GLY A 210 -12.81 -40.75 -13.95
CA GLY A 210 -13.63 -40.70 -15.17
C GLY A 210 -15.04 -40.17 -14.82
N GLY A 211 -15.54 -39.16 -15.54
CA GLY A 211 -16.93 -38.62 -15.47
C GLY A 211 -16.99 -37.19 -14.94
N LYS A 212 -17.24 -36.09 -15.68
CA LYS A 212 -18.24 -35.71 -16.71
C LYS A 212 -19.70 -35.65 -16.20
N SER A 213 -20.38 -34.57 -16.60
CA SER A 213 -21.81 -34.18 -16.45
C SER A 213 -22.19 -33.42 -15.17
N GLY A 214 -23.06 -32.40 -15.19
CA GLY A 214 -24.00 -32.00 -16.24
C GLY A 214 -24.42 -30.53 -16.17
N PHE A 215 -24.43 -29.93 -17.36
CA PHE A 215 -25.25 -28.80 -17.77
C PHE A 215 -26.72 -29.28 -17.78
N VAL A 216 -27.62 -28.53 -17.14
CA VAL A 216 -29.07 -28.71 -17.35
C VAL A 216 -29.72 -27.34 -17.50
N GLU A 217 -30.25 -27.19 -18.69
CA GLU A 217 -31.13 -26.16 -19.22
C GLU A 217 -32.54 -26.37 -18.65
N SER A 218 -33.21 -25.30 -18.23
CA SER A 218 -34.64 -25.33 -17.92
C SER A 218 -35.30 -24.08 -18.48
N GLU A 219 -35.62 -24.19 -19.76
CA GLU A 219 -36.64 -23.43 -20.47
C GLU A 219 -38.03 -23.89 -19.98
N THR A 220 -38.94 -22.96 -19.68
CA THR A 220 -40.42 -23.11 -19.67
C THR A 220 -41.02 -21.80 -19.14
N GLN A 221 -42.13 -21.24 -19.62
CA GLN A 221 -42.94 -21.35 -20.83
C GLN A 221 -43.97 -20.22 -20.72
N ASN A 222 -44.31 -19.59 -21.84
CA ASN A 222 -45.40 -18.61 -21.97
C ASN A 222 -46.74 -19.15 -21.47
N PHE A 223 -47.61 -18.28 -20.95
CA PHE A 223 -49.03 -18.35 -21.29
C PHE A 223 -49.70 -16.97 -21.30
N THR A 224 -50.53 -16.82 -22.33
CA THR A 224 -51.43 -15.75 -22.79
C THR A 224 -52.18 -14.94 -21.74
#